data_AF-A0A2W7A925-F1
#
_entry.id   AF-A0A2W7A925-F1
#
_cell.length_a   1.000
_cell.length_b   1.000
_cell.length_c   1.000
_cell.angle_alpha   90.00
_cell.angle_beta   90.00
_cell.angle_gamma   90.00
#
_symmetry.space_group_name_H-M   'P 1'
#
loop_
_entity.id
_entity.type
_entity.pdbx_description
1 polymer ?
#
loop_
_entity_poly.entity_id
_entity_poly.type
_entity_poly.pdbx_seq_one_letter_code
_entity_poly.pdbx_strand_id
1 'polypeptide(L)'
;MGITASFPKHWKVVSLDSVVTRLTNGYVGPTREIYVPQGIPYLLARHVKRNRLTFDGKTFVSPEFNEKNSKSILKEGDVLMVQSGHIGETAVVTKEHEGHNCHAMIVITPKAERLLGSYLSCFFHSKLGRSQLDQLETGITLQHLNCRDVKDVDIPLPPIAEQKRIAAIAQKCDRLRRTRRYTQQLSDSYLRSVFLEMFGNLETNSNGWEFCELGDVADIASGVTKGQKFNGRQTVTVPYLRVANVQLTVRPFLSEVVTLG
;
A
#
# COMPACT_ATOMS: atom_id res chain seq x y z
N MET A 1 14.43 10.88 -16.42
CA MET A 1 15.57 11.33 -15.59
C MET A 1 15.91 10.21 -14.62
N GLY A 2 17.04 9.53 -14.82
CA GLY A 2 17.46 8.41 -13.97
C GLY A 2 17.85 8.88 -12.58
N ILE A 3 17.37 8.19 -11.54
CA ILE A 3 17.78 8.42 -10.17
C ILE A 3 19.25 7.97 -10.04
N THR A 4 20.19 8.90 -9.99
CA THR A 4 21.59 8.61 -9.62
C THR A 4 21.67 8.42 -8.12
N ALA A 5 21.43 7.20 -7.66
CA ALA A 5 21.63 6.83 -6.26
C ALA A 5 23.12 6.74 -5.95
N SER A 6 23.61 7.53 -4.99
CA SER A 6 24.95 7.38 -4.42
C SER A 6 24.90 6.42 -3.25
N PHE A 7 25.66 5.32 -3.32
CA PHE A 7 25.78 4.34 -2.25
C PHE A 7 27.06 4.53 -1.45
N PRO A 8 27.10 4.11 -0.17
CA PRO A 8 28.36 4.03 0.57
C PRO A 8 29.41 3.23 -0.21
N LYS A 9 30.68 3.65 -0.15
CA LYS A 9 31.78 3.05 -0.94
C LYS A 9 31.95 1.55 -0.71
N HIS A 10 31.55 1.04 0.45
CA HIS A 10 31.65 -0.39 0.79
C HIS A 10 30.50 -1.24 0.23
N TRP A 11 29.46 -0.62 -0.34
CA TRP A 11 28.38 -1.34 -1.01
C TRP A 11 28.79 -1.69 -2.43
N LYS A 12 28.53 -2.92 -2.84
CA LYS A 12 28.68 -3.36 -4.22
C LYS A 12 27.32 -3.38 -4.90
N VAL A 13 27.23 -2.92 -6.14
CA VAL A 13 26.05 -3.16 -6.97
C VAL A 13 26.29 -4.44 -7.75
N VAL A 14 25.32 -5.36 -7.69
CA VAL A 14 25.41 -6.66 -8.35
C VAL A 14 24.08 -6.99 -9.03
N SER A 15 24.12 -7.72 -10.15
CA SER A 15 22.91 -8.30 -10.74
C SER A 15 22.27 -9.32 -9.78
N LEU A 16 20.94 -9.33 -9.70
CA LEU A 16 20.16 -10.26 -8.88
C LEU A 16 20.53 -11.72 -9.15
N ASP A 17 20.74 -12.11 -10.40
CA ASP A 17 21.12 -13.46 -10.82
C ASP A 17 22.35 -13.99 -10.06
N SER A 18 23.33 -13.11 -9.79
CA SER A 18 24.58 -13.48 -9.11
C SER A 18 24.39 -13.85 -7.62
N VAL A 19 23.30 -13.40 -7.00
CA VAL A 19 23.02 -13.50 -5.55
C VAL A 19 21.78 -14.32 -5.21
N VAL A 20 21.22 -15.04 -6.18
CA VAL A 20 20.10 -15.98 -5.99
C VAL A 20 20.52 -17.40 -6.37
N THR A 21 19.87 -18.40 -5.77
CA THR A 21 20.03 -19.82 -6.13
C THR A 21 18.90 -20.35 -6.99
N ARG A 22 17.74 -19.69 -6.94
CA ARG A 22 16.55 -20.07 -7.70
C ARG A 22 15.76 -18.83 -8.07
N LEU A 23 15.33 -18.78 -9.33
CA LEU A 23 14.43 -17.78 -9.86
C LEU A 23 13.49 -18.50 -10.84
N THR A 24 12.24 -18.72 -10.43
CA THR A 24 11.28 -19.53 -11.19
C THR A 24 9.87 -18.95 -11.07
N ASN A 25 9.03 -19.26 -12.05
CA ASN A 25 7.59 -19.02 -11.91
C ASN A 25 6.94 -20.13 -11.07
N GLY A 26 5.93 -19.72 -10.30
CA GLY A 26 4.87 -20.58 -9.82
C GLY A 26 4.13 -21.25 -10.97
N TYR A 27 3.17 -22.13 -10.64
CA TYR A 27 2.37 -22.79 -11.67
C TYR A 27 1.57 -21.74 -12.47
N VAL A 28 1.64 -21.85 -13.81
CA VAL A 28 0.89 -21.04 -14.76
C VAL A 28 0.07 -22.00 -15.60
N GLY A 29 -1.25 -21.88 -15.52
CA GLY A 29 -2.19 -22.78 -16.17
C GLY A 29 -3.60 -22.67 -15.60
N PRO A 30 -4.56 -23.45 -16.13
CA PRO A 30 -5.93 -23.45 -15.64
C PRO A 30 -6.00 -23.82 -14.15
N THR A 31 -6.73 -23.03 -13.36
CA THR A 31 -6.81 -23.23 -11.90
C THR A 31 -8.08 -23.91 -11.41
N ARG A 32 -9.12 -24.04 -12.24
CA ARG A 32 -10.43 -24.55 -11.78
C ARG A 32 -10.36 -25.98 -11.25
N GLU A 33 -9.52 -26.81 -11.86
CA GLU A 33 -9.43 -28.24 -11.59
C GLU A 33 -8.36 -28.61 -10.55
N ILE A 34 -7.47 -27.67 -10.20
CA ILE A 34 -6.36 -27.96 -9.27
C ILE A 34 -6.74 -27.70 -7.82
N TYR A 35 -7.84 -26.98 -7.57
CA TYR A 35 -8.26 -26.63 -6.22
C TYR A 35 -9.00 -27.77 -5.55
N VAL A 36 -8.62 -28.02 -4.30
CA VAL A 36 -9.28 -28.98 -3.41
C VAL A 36 -9.79 -28.27 -2.15
N PRO A 37 -10.80 -28.82 -1.45
CA PRO A 37 -11.34 -28.18 -0.24
C PRO A 37 -10.32 -28.07 0.89
N GLN A 38 -9.40 -29.02 1.01
CA GLN A 38 -8.33 -29.07 2.01
C GLN A 38 -7.08 -29.69 1.38
N GLY A 39 -5.90 -29.22 1.79
CA GLY A 39 -4.64 -29.67 1.24
C GLY A 39 -3.49 -28.72 1.56
N ILE A 40 -2.53 -28.61 0.67
CA ILE A 40 -1.42 -27.67 0.79
C ILE A 40 -1.91 -26.27 0.43
N PRO A 41 -1.69 -25.25 1.28
CA PRO A 41 -2.04 -23.87 0.94
C PRO A 41 -1.40 -23.40 -0.36
N TYR A 42 -2.20 -22.72 -1.17
CA TYR A 42 -1.80 -22.27 -2.50
C TYR A 42 -1.92 -20.76 -2.60
N LEU A 43 -0.79 -20.09 -2.73
CA LEU A 43 -0.72 -18.63 -2.66
C LEU A 43 -1.02 -17.97 -4.01
N LEU A 44 -1.83 -16.92 -3.97
CA LEU A 44 -2.24 -16.12 -5.11
C LEU A 44 -1.74 -14.68 -4.93
N ALA A 45 -1.70 -13.90 -6.00
CA ALA A 45 -1.22 -12.52 -5.97
C ALA A 45 -1.91 -11.66 -4.88
N ARG A 46 -3.20 -11.88 -4.60
CA ARG A 46 -3.95 -11.16 -3.54
C ARG A 46 -3.42 -11.39 -2.11
N HIS A 47 -2.66 -12.46 -1.89
CA HIS A 47 -2.05 -12.80 -0.60
C HIS A 47 -0.73 -12.03 -0.39
N VAL A 48 -0.16 -11.43 -1.44
CA VAL A 48 1.07 -10.63 -1.37
C VAL A 48 0.69 -9.16 -1.20
N LYS A 49 1.09 -8.56 -0.07
CA LYS A 49 0.84 -7.14 0.22
C LYS A 49 2.04 -6.51 0.91
N ARG A 50 2.88 -5.80 0.16
CA ARG A 50 3.96 -4.91 0.64
C ARG A 50 4.72 -5.47 1.85
N ASN A 51 5.63 -6.43 1.58
CA ASN A 51 6.43 -7.17 2.56
C ASN A 51 5.66 -8.12 3.48
N ARG A 52 4.40 -8.44 3.17
CA ARG A 52 3.60 -9.38 3.98
C ARG A 52 2.88 -10.38 3.09
N LEU A 53 3.00 -11.64 3.47
CA LEU A 53 2.12 -12.71 3.01
C LEU A 53 0.98 -12.86 4.01
N THR A 54 -0.24 -12.94 3.49
CA THR A 54 -1.44 -13.18 4.30
C THR A 54 -2.31 -14.15 3.56
N PHE A 55 -2.30 -15.40 4.03
CA PHE A 55 -3.16 -16.44 3.52
C PHE A 55 -4.57 -16.28 4.08
N ASP A 56 -5.58 -16.42 3.24
CA ASP A 56 -7.00 -16.25 3.61
C ASP A 56 -7.69 -17.55 4.04
N GLY A 57 -6.99 -18.69 3.99
CA GLY A 57 -7.55 -19.99 4.34
C GLY A 57 -8.47 -20.59 3.28
N LYS A 58 -8.48 -20.08 2.05
CA LYS A 58 -9.51 -20.44 1.05
C LYS A 58 -9.02 -21.22 -0.15
N THR A 59 -7.70 -21.33 -0.35
CA THR A 59 -7.15 -21.92 -1.59
C THR A 59 -6.11 -22.97 -1.27
N PHE A 60 -6.40 -24.21 -1.65
CA PHE A 60 -5.58 -25.38 -1.40
C PHE A 60 -5.44 -26.21 -2.67
N VAL A 61 -4.31 -26.91 -2.78
CA VAL A 61 -4.03 -27.90 -3.83
C VAL A 61 -3.68 -29.24 -3.20
N SER A 62 -3.82 -30.33 -3.96
CA SER A 62 -3.47 -31.65 -3.46
C SER A 62 -1.95 -31.79 -3.27
N PRO A 63 -1.47 -32.67 -2.37
CA PRO A 63 -0.05 -32.95 -2.21
C PRO A 63 0.62 -33.41 -3.51
N GLU A 64 -0.06 -34.22 -4.33
CA GLU A 64 0.44 -34.72 -5.61
C GLU A 64 0.65 -33.59 -6.62
N PHE A 65 -0.30 -32.64 -6.68
CA PHE A 65 -0.14 -31.45 -7.50
C PHE A 65 1.03 -30.58 -7.01
N ASN A 66 1.18 -30.44 -5.69
CA ASN A 66 2.29 -29.67 -5.09
C ASN A 66 3.64 -30.29 -5.45
N GLU A 67 3.79 -31.60 -5.29
CA GLU A 67 5.01 -32.35 -5.61
C GLU A 67 5.34 -32.31 -7.11
N LYS A 68 4.33 -32.45 -7.97
CA LYS A 68 4.48 -32.28 -9.43
C LYS A 68 5.01 -30.87 -9.80
N ASN A 69 4.69 -29.88 -8.97
CA ASN A 69 5.17 -28.49 -9.11
C ASN A 69 6.28 -28.15 -8.11
N SER A 70 7.16 -29.12 -7.81
CA SER A 70 8.24 -29.01 -6.82
C SER A 70 9.18 -27.81 -7.04
N LYS A 71 9.39 -27.38 -8.29
CA LYS A 71 10.25 -26.23 -8.62
C LYS A 71 9.85 -24.94 -7.89
N SER A 72 8.54 -24.72 -7.67
CA SER A 72 7.98 -23.52 -7.05
C SER A 72 7.52 -23.72 -5.62
N ILE A 73 7.85 -24.87 -5.01
CA ILE A 73 7.64 -25.08 -3.56
C ILE A 73 8.48 -24.05 -2.81
N LEU A 74 7.80 -23.32 -1.93
CA LEU A 74 8.34 -22.20 -1.19
C LEU A 74 9.19 -22.65 -0.02
N LYS A 75 10.29 -21.93 0.20
CA LYS A 75 11.19 -22.11 1.33
C LYS A 75 11.19 -20.85 2.19
N GLU A 76 11.42 -21.01 3.48
CA GLU A 76 11.60 -19.85 4.35
C GLU A 76 12.72 -18.94 3.81
N GLY A 77 12.46 -17.63 3.76
CA GLY A 77 13.39 -16.64 3.23
C GLY A 77 13.29 -16.41 1.72
N ASP A 78 12.51 -17.20 0.98
CA ASP A 78 12.15 -16.90 -0.41
C ASP A 78 11.40 -15.56 -0.48
N VAL A 79 11.47 -14.90 -1.63
CA VAL A 79 10.68 -13.71 -1.96
C VAL A 79 9.72 -14.06 -3.08
N LEU A 80 8.43 -13.88 -2.81
CA LEU A 80 7.39 -13.92 -3.83
C LEU A 80 7.23 -12.55 -4.46
N MET A 81 7.15 -12.50 -5.79
CA MET A 81 6.87 -11.29 -6.56
C MET A 81 5.66 -11.49 -7.47
N VAL A 82 4.72 -10.55 -7.40
CA VAL A 82 3.52 -10.54 -8.25
C VAL A 82 3.88 -10.10 -9.67
N GLN A 83 3.44 -10.88 -10.66
CA GLN A 83 3.76 -10.64 -12.07
C GLN A 83 2.71 -9.81 -12.83
N SER A 84 1.45 -9.81 -12.37
CA SER A 84 0.32 -9.15 -13.04
C SER A 84 -0.63 -8.50 -12.03
N GLY A 85 -1.29 -7.41 -12.43
CA GLY A 85 -2.23 -6.67 -11.59
C GLY A 85 -1.50 -5.75 -10.60
N HIS A 86 -1.08 -6.27 -9.45
CA HIS A 86 -0.24 -5.54 -8.49
C HIS A 86 1.23 -5.83 -8.72
N ILE A 87 1.70 -5.52 -9.92
CA ILE A 87 3.01 -5.90 -10.43
C ILE A 87 4.11 -5.41 -9.50
N GLY A 88 5.11 -6.26 -9.25
CA GLY A 88 6.27 -5.90 -8.41
C GLY A 88 5.96 -5.82 -6.91
N GLU A 89 4.72 -6.08 -6.47
CA GLU A 89 4.46 -6.32 -5.05
C GLU A 89 5.19 -7.58 -4.63
N THR A 90 5.92 -7.46 -3.52
CA THR A 90 6.75 -8.55 -2.99
C THR A 90 6.45 -8.83 -1.53
N ALA A 91 6.72 -10.08 -1.13
CA ALA A 91 6.74 -10.46 0.27
C ALA A 91 7.66 -11.65 0.51
N VAL A 92 8.22 -11.69 1.72
CA VAL A 92 9.09 -12.79 2.17
C VAL A 92 8.24 -13.95 2.66
N VAL A 93 8.62 -15.15 2.26
CA VAL A 93 8.08 -16.42 2.77
C VAL A 93 8.59 -16.63 4.19
N THR A 94 7.66 -16.64 5.15
CA THR A 94 7.90 -16.97 6.54
C THR A 94 7.86 -18.49 6.75
N LYS A 95 8.33 -18.96 7.91
CA LYS A 95 8.22 -20.38 8.30
C LYS A 95 6.82 -20.97 8.15
N GLU A 96 5.78 -20.17 8.42
CA GLU A 96 4.36 -20.53 8.27
C GLU A 96 3.99 -20.93 6.83
N HIS A 97 4.75 -20.45 5.84
CA HIS A 97 4.45 -20.66 4.42
C HIS A 97 5.47 -21.55 3.71
N GLU A 98 6.37 -22.19 4.46
CA GLU A 98 7.28 -23.19 3.91
C GLU A 98 6.51 -24.42 3.43
N GLY A 99 6.89 -24.98 2.28
CA GLY A 99 6.22 -26.14 1.67
C GLY A 99 4.98 -25.80 0.85
N HIS A 100 4.47 -24.56 0.93
CA HIS A 100 3.37 -24.07 0.11
C HIS A 100 3.79 -23.92 -1.37
N ASN A 101 2.81 -23.69 -2.25
CA ASN A 101 3.07 -23.33 -3.65
C ASN A 101 2.35 -22.04 -4.02
N CYS A 102 2.54 -21.58 -5.27
CA CYS A 102 1.92 -20.35 -5.74
C CYS A 102 1.48 -20.39 -7.21
N HIS A 103 0.57 -19.48 -7.54
CA HIS A 103 0.08 -19.24 -8.90
C HIS A 103 0.68 -17.99 -9.51
N ALA A 104 1.25 -18.11 -10.72
CA ALA A 104 1.64 -16.96 -11.55
C ALA A 104 2.39 -15.84 -10.81
N MET A 105 3.32 -16.25 -9.94
CA MET A 105 4.24 -15.37 -9.21
C MET A 105 5.67 -15.83 -9.42
N ILE A 106 6.62 -14.91 -9.36
CA ILE A 106 8.04 -15.25 -9.37
C ILE A 106 8.45 -15.63 -7.95
N VAL A 107 9.08 -16.80 -7.82
CA VAL A 107 9.73 -17.28 -6.61
C VAL A 107 11.22 -17.00 -6.75
N ILE A 108 11.75 -16.18 -5.84
CA ILE A 108 13.16 -15.81 -5.79
C ILE A 108 13.75 -16.40 -4.51
N THR A 109 14.75 -17.27 -4.61
CA THR A 109 15.49 -17.82 -3.46
C THR A 109 16.86 -17.15 -3.37
N PRO A 110 17.08 -16.22 -2.43
CA PRO A 110 18.38 -15.59 -2.22
C PRO A 110 19.43 -16.57 -1.70
N LYS A 111 20.70 -16.28 -2.02
CA LYS A 111 21.87 -16.86 -1.31
C LYS A 111 21.95 -16.22 0.08
N ALA A 112 21.47 -16.90 1.11
CA ALA A 112 21.26 -16.33 2.44
C ALA A 112 22.53 -15.73 3.09
N GLU A 113 23.71 -16.22 2.70
CA GLU A 113 25.01 -15.72 3.12
C GLU A 113 25.41 -14.39 2.46
N ARG A 114 24.73 -14.01 1.37
CA ARG A 114 24.99 -12.77 0.61
C ARG A 114 23.81 -11.80 0.62
N LEU A 115 22.58 -12.31 0.51
CA LEU A 115 21.37 -11.53 0.33
C LEU A 115 20.23 -12.09 1.19
N LEU A 116 19.63 -11.24 2.02
CA LEU A 116 18.45 -11.58 2.80
C LEU A 116 17.18 -11.27 2.01
N GLY A 117 16.22 -12.20 1.99
CA GLY A 117 14.92 -12.00 1.33
C GLY A 117 14.17 -10.78 1.88
N SER A 118 14.29 -10.51 3.19
CA SER A 118 13.69 -9.32 3.83
C SER A 118 14.27 -8.00 3.35
N TYR A 119 15.57 -7.96 3.05
CA TYR A 119 16.20 -6.81 2.42
C TYR A 119 15.79 -6.69 0.95
N LEU A 120 15.80 -7.80 0.20
CA LEU A 120 15.43 -7.83 -1.21
C LEU A 120 13.99 -7.33 -1.43
N SER A 121 13.04 -7.84 -0.64
CA SER A 121 11.65 -7.41 -0.68
C SER A 121 11.53 -5.91 -0.36
N CYS A 122 12.25 -5.41 0.66
CA CYS A 122 12.32 -3.98 0.96
C CYS A 122 12.91 -3.15 -0.19
N PHE A 123 13.94 -3.67 -0.86
CA PHE A 123 14.59 -3.00 -1.98
C PHE A 123 13.63 -2.83 -3.16
N PHE A 124 12.85 -3.84 -3.50
CA PHE A 124 11.85 -3.74 -4.58
C PHE A 124 10.76 -2.69 -4.29
N HIS A 125 10.45 -2.41 -3.02
CA HIS A 125 9.54 -1.32 -2.63
C HIS A 125 10.23 0.05 -2.48
N SER A 126 11.56 0.12 -2.63
CA SER A 126 12.29 1.39 -2.67
C SER A 126 12.04 2.11 -4.00
N LYS A 127 12.33 3.42 -4.06
CA LYS A 127 12.22 4.17 -5.32
C LYS A 127 13.08 3.59 -6.43
N LEU A 128 14.29 3.14 -6.11
CA LEU A 128 15.22 2.59 -7.10
C LEU A 128 14.77 1.21 -7.59
N GLY A 129 14.45 0.29 -6.67
CA GLY A 129 13.95 -1.03 -7.03
C GLY A 129 12.64 -0.95 -7.81
N ARG A 130 11.70 -0.10 -7.38
CA ARG A 130 10.45 0.12 -8.10
C ARG A 130 10.69 0.67 -9.51
N SER A 131 11.55 1.68 -9.64
CA SER A 131 11.88 2.25 -10.94
C SER A 131 12.54 1.26 -11.89
N GLN A 132 13.32 0.31 -11.39
CA GLN A 132 13.88 -0.76 -12.23
C GLN A 132 12.78 -1.73 -12.67
N LEU A 133 11.90 -2.14 -11.76
CA LEU A 133 10.75 -2.99 -12.13
C LEU A 133 9.84 -2.32 -13.16
N ASP A 134 9.54 -1.03 -13.00
CA ASP A 134 8.72 -0.25 -13.94
C ASP A 134 9.30 -0.25 -15.37
N GLN A 135 10.63 -0.33 -15.52
CA GLN A 135 11.31 -0.39 -16.83
C GLN A 135 11.25 -1.79 -17.47
N LEU A 136 11.05 -2.83 -16.66
CA LEU A 136 10.92 -4.21 -17.10
C LEU A 136 9.45 -4.60 -17.36
N GLU A 137 8.49 -3.75 -17.00
CA GLU A 137 7.08 -3.98 -17.28
C GLU A 137 6.82 -3.97 -18.79
N THR A 138 6.30 -5.09 -19.30
CA THR A 138 5.99 -5.26 -20.73
C THR A 138 4.48 -5.30 -20.95
N GLY A 139 4.02 -4.83 -22.11
CA GLY A 139 2.61 -4.87 -22.53
C GLY A 139 1.85 -3.55 -22.33
N ILE A 140 1.09 -3.15 -23.36
CA ILE A 140 0.33 -1.88 -23.39
C ILE A 140 -1.01 -2.01 -22.63
N THR A 141 -1.70 -3.14 -22.79
CA THR A 141 -3.05 -3.37 -22.22
C THR A 141 -3.02 -4.11 -20.88
N LEU A 142 -2.08 -5.04 -20.72
CA LEU A 142 -1.85 -5.80 -19.49
C LEU A 142 -0.34 -5.80 -19.24
N GLN A 143 0.08 -4.97 -18.30
CA GLN A 143 1.47 -4.94 -17.86
C GLN A 143 1.82 -6.29 -17.20
N HIS A 144 3.01 -6.81 -17.48
CA HIS A 144 3.50 -8.07 -16.93
C HIS A 144 5.02 -8.03 -16.70
N LEU A 145 5.47 -8.66 -15.60
CA LEU A 145 6.88 -8.91 -15.33
C LEU A 145 7.27 -10.34 -15.68
N ASN A 146 8.20 -10.48 -16.64
CA ASN A 146 8.77 -11.78 -16.95
C ASN A 146 9.86 -12.13 -15.95
N CYS A 147 9.83 -13.38 -15.50
CA CYS A 147 10.87 -14.02 -14.70
C CYS A 147 12.28 -13.82 -15.29
N ARG A 148 12.40 -13.87 -16.62
CA ARG A 148 13.68 -13.74 -17.33
C ARG A 148 14.30 -12.35 -17.22
N ASP A 149 13.48 -11.31 -17.07
CA ASP A 149 13.94 -9.93 -17.07
C ASP A 149 14.31 -9.50 -15.64
N VAL A 150 13.61 -10.04 -14.63
CA VAL A 150 13.84 -9.73 -13.21
C VAL A 150 15.24 -10.15 -12.74
N LYS A 151 15.85 -11.17 -13.36
CA LYS A 151 17.20 -11.62 -12.99
C LYS A 151 18.28 -10.53 -13.21
N ASP A 152 18.03 -9.60 -14.13
CA ASP A 152 18.98 -8.58 -14.56
C ASP A 152 18.86 -7.28 -13.73
N VAL A 153 17.99 -7.25 -12.71
CA VAL A 153 17.86 -6.12 -11.79
C VAL A 153 19.16 -5.91 -11.01
N ASP A 154 19.62 -4.66 -10.97
CA ASP A 154 20.78 -4.25 -10.18
C ASP A 154 20.41 -4.04 -8.72
N ILE A 155 21.08 -4.80 -7.85
CA ILE A 155 20.87 -4.81 -6.40
C ILE A 155 22.07 -4.14 -5.71
N PRO A 156 21.86 -3.04 -4.97
CA PRO A 156 22.85 -2.57 -4.00
C PRO A 156 22.96 -3.60 -2.88
N LEU A 157 24.17 -4.08 -2.62
CA LEU A 157 24.45 -5.20 -1.72
C LEU A 157 25.27 -4.72 -0.49
N PRO A 158 24.62 -4.22 0.56
CA PRO A 158 25.25 -3.97 1.85
C PRO A 158 25.74 -5.27 2.51
N PRO A 159 26.62 -5.19 3.51
CA PRO A 159 26.88 -6.30 4.44
C PRO A 159 25.59 -6.82 5.10
N ILE A 160 25.54 -8.12 5.43
CA ILE A 160 24.36 -8.78 6.03
C ILE A 160 23.83 -8.04 7.27
N ALA A 161 24.71 -7.52 8.12
CA ALA A 161 24.31 -6.75 9.30
C ALA A 161 23.52 -5.48 8.94
N GLU A 162 23.93 -4.77 7.89
CA GLU A 162 23.21 -3.60 7.38
C GLU A 162 21.90 -3.99 6.70
N GLN A 163 21.89 -5.08 5.93
CA GLN A 163 20.65 -5.61 5.34
C GLN A 163 19.60 -5.90 6.42
N LYS A 164 19.98 -6.55 7.53
CA LYS A 164 19.10 -6.79 8.69
C LYS A 164 18.58 -5.49 9.27
N ARG A 165 19.46 -4.50 9.48
CA ARG A 165 19.07 -3.19 10.05
C ARG A 165 18.09 -2.45 9.15
N ILE A 166 18.35 -2.41 7.85
CA ILE A 166 17.48 -1.76 6.85
C ILE A 166 16.11 -2.44 6.84
N ALA A 167 16.07 -3.77 6.75
CA ALA A 167 14.83 -4.53 6.74
C ALA A 167 14.01 -4.31 8.02
N ALA A 168 14.65 -4.29 9.20
CA ALA A 168 13.99 -4.04 10.47
C ALA A 168 13.38 -2.62 10.55
N ILE A 169 14.09 -1.60 10.07
CA ILE A 169 13.58 -0.23 10.01
C ILE A 169 12.38 -0.16 9.06
N ALA A 170 12.49 -0.74 7.86
CA ALA A 170 11.42 -0.74 6.88
C ALA A 170 10.14 -1.42 7.41
N GLN A 171 10.29 -2.59 8.03
CA GLN A 171 9.18 -3.30 8.68
C GLN A 171 8.54 -2.47 9.80
N LYS A 172 9.35 -1.79 10.62
CA LYS A 172 8.84 -0.88 11.68
C LYS A 172 8.04 0.27 11.07
N CYS A 173 8.55 0.90 10.02
CA CYS A 173 7.87 1.97 9.31
C CYS A 173 6.54 1.50 8.69
N ASP A 174 6.53 0.33 8.05
CA ASP A 174 5.32 -0.23 7.46
C ASP A 174 4.28 -0.61 8.52
N ARG A 175 4.71 -1.14 9.67
CA ARG A 175 3.82 -1.38 10.83
C ARG A 175 3.19 -0.08 11.32
N LEU A 176 4.00 0.96 11.56
CA LEU A 176 3.53 2.26 12.04
C LEU A 176 2.53 2.90 11.08
N ARG A 177 2.81 2.87 9.76
CA ARG A 177 1.89 3.38 8.73
C ARG A 177 0.54 2.67 8.76
N ARG A 178 0.54 1.35 8.95
CA ARG A 178 -0.69 0.55 9.05
C ARG A 178 -1.48 0.88 10.31
N THR A 179 -0.82 0.89 11.46
CA THR A 179 -1.45 1.26 12.74
C THR A 179 -2.09 2.64 12.63
N ARG A 180 -1.38 3.62 12.06
CA ARG A 180 -1.92 4.97 11.85
C ARG A 180 -3.19 4.98 10.98
N ARG A 181 -3.18 4.27 9.85
CA ARG A 181 -4.37 4.17 8.97
C ARG A 181 -5.54 3.50 9.67
N TYR A 182 -5.28 2.43 10.41
CA TYR A 182 -6.30 1.74 11.19
C TYR A 182 -6.90 2.64 12.27
N THR A 183 -6.06 3.34 13.04
CA THR A 183 -6.53 4.31 14.05
C THR A 183 -7.36 5.44 13.43
N GLN A 184 -6.98 5.94 12.24
CA GLN A 184 -7.79 6.93 11.52
C GLN A 184 -9.17 6.39 11.14
N GLN A 185 -9.23 5.20 10.55
CA GLN A 185 -10.50 4.56 10.19
C GLN A 185 -11.39 4.30 11.42
N LEU A 186 -10.79 3.84 12.51
CA LEU A 186 -11.51 3.61 13.76
C LEU A 186 -12.04 4.92 14.34
N SER A 187 -11.24 5.99 14.32
CA SER A 187 -11.68 7.33 14.74
C SER A 187 -12.87 7.82 13.92
N ASP A 188 -12.84 7.64 12.59
CA ASP A 188 -13.95 8.03 11.71
C ASP A 188 -15.23 7.23 12.02
N SER A 189 -15.10 5.93 12.30
CA SER A 189 -16.25 5.11 12.72
C SER A 189 -16.78 5.50 14.09
N TYR A 190 -15.90 5.82 15.03
CA TYR A 190 -16.30 6.22 16.38
C TYR A 190 -17.05 7.55 16.37
N LEU A 191 -16.60 8.52 15.57
CA LEU A 191 -17.33 9.79 15.39
C LEU A 191 -18.75 9.56 14.87
N ARG A 192 -18.95 8.63 13.93
CA ARG A 192 -20.30 8.28 13.44
C ARG A 192 -21.14 7.63 14.54
N SER A 193 -20.58 6.70 15.30
CA SER A 193 -21.28 6.03 16.39
C SER A 193 -21.69 7.00 17.51
N VAL A 194 -20.77 7.87 17.95
CA VAL A 194 -21.07 8.91 18.96
C VAL A 194 -22.10 9.90 18.43
N PHE A 195 -22.03 10.30 17.16
CA PHE A 195 -23.05 11.16 16.56
C PHE A 195 -24.44 10.51 16.62
N LEU A 196 -24.54 9.22 16.27
CA LEU A 196 -25.79 8.46 16.39
C LEU A 196 -26.26 8.28 17.84
N GLU A 197 -25.34 8.15 18.80
CA GLU A 197 -25.68 8.10 20.22
C GLU A 197 -26.20 9.45 20.73
N MET A 198 -25.52 10.56 20.39
CA MET A 198 -25.86 11.91 20.81
C MET A 198 -27.17 12.41 20.21
N PHE A 199 -27.36 12.21 18.89
CA PHE A 199 -28.47 12.80 18.13
C PHE A 199 -29.56 11.77 17.76
N GLY A 200 -29.32 10.48 18.02
CA GLY A 200 -30.24 9.42 17.63
C GLY A 200 -30.19 9.14 16.13
N ASN A 201 -31.01 8.19 15.69
CA ASN A 201 -31.28 8.02 14.28
C ASN A 201 -32.29 9.09 13.83
N LEU A 202 -31.81 10.02 12.99
CA LEU A 202 -32.61 11.13 12.46
C LEU A 202 -33.77 10.67 11.57
N GLU A 203 -33.67 9.52 10.89
CA GLU A 203 -34.75 8.99 10.05
C GLU A 203 -35.91 8.46 10.88
N THR A 204 -35.61 7.83 12.02
CA THR A 204 -36.64 7.27 12.91
C THR A 204 -36.97 8.20 14.06
N ASN A 205 -36.32 9.36 14.15
CA ASN A 205 -36.33 10.27 15.28
C ASN A 205 -36.25 9.52 16.62
N SER A 206 -35.26 8.64 16.76
CA SER A 206 -35.21 7.70 17.89
C SER A 206 -35.18 8.38 19.26
N ASN A 207 -34.71 9.63 19.31
CA ASN A 207 -34.63 10.42 20.53
C ASN A 207 -35.87 11.31 20.75
N GLY A 208 -36.84 11.29 19.83
CA GLY A 208 -38.10 12.03 19.94
C GLY A 208 -37.95 13.55 19.88
N TRP A 209 -36.95 14.05 19.15
CA TRP A 209 -36.68 15.49 19.06
C TRP A 209 -37.76 16.18 18.23
N GLU A 210 -38.16 17.37 18.64
CA GLU A 210 -39.01 18.23 17.83
C GLU A 210 -38.20 18.78 16.65
N PHE A 211 -38.74 18.65 15.44
CA PHE A 211 -38.16 19.25 14.25
C PHE A 211 -38.64 20.69 14.13
N CYS A 212 -37.71 21.62 13.92
CA CYS A 212 -37.98 23.02 13.61
C CYS A 212 -37.21 23.42 12.34
N GLU A 213 -37.62 24.51 11.70
CA GLU A 213 -36.88 25.05 10.57
C GLU A 213 -35.61 25.74 11.09
N LEU A 214 -34.55 25.72 10.30
CA LEU A 214 -33.28 26.36 10.69
C LEU A 214 -33.48 27.86 11.00
N GLY A 215 -34.42 28.52 10.33
CA GLY A 215 -34.76 29.93 10.58
C GLY A 215 -35.44 30.19 11.92
N ASP A 216 -35.99 29.16 12.58
CA ASP A 216 -36.59 29.28 13.92
C ASP A 216 -35.52 29.33 15.02
N VAL A 217 -34.33 28.78 14.75
CA VAL A 217 -33.24 28.59 15.73
C VAL A 217 -31.93 29.27 15.35
N ALA A 218 -31.83 29.88 14.16
CA ALA A 218 -30.63 30.54 13.70
C ALA A 218 -30.93 31.73 12.77
N ASP A 219 -30.18 32.81 12.97
CA ASP A 219 -30.13 33.93 12.02
C ASP A 219 -29.30 33.55 10.81
N ILE A 220 -29.94 33.48 9.64
CA ILE A 220 -29.28 33.09 8.39
C ILE A 220 -28.90 34.35 7.61
N ALA A 221 -27.59 34.55 7.41
CA ALA A 221 -27.05 35.64 6.61
C ALA A 221 -26.31 35.12 5.37
N SER A 222 -26.45 35.83 4.25
CA SER A 222 -25.67 35.54 3.03
C SER A 222 -24.29 36.21 3.07
N GLY A 223 -23.29 35.52 2.53
CA GLY A 223 -21.93 36.05 2.44
C GLY A 223 -21.78 37.11 1.34
N VAL A 224 -20.76 37.96 1.47
CA VAL A 224 -20.46 39.01 0.48
C VAL A 224 -19.62 38.45 -0.67
N THR A 225 -20.03 38.74 -1.92
CA THR A 225 -19.28 38.38 -3.13
C THR A 225 -18.20 39.41 -3.44
N LYS A 226 -16.95 38.95 -3.63
CA LYS A 226 -15.81 39.80 -4.00
C LYS A 226 -15.99 40.38 -5.41
N GLY A 227 -15.87 41.70 -5.57
CA GLY A 227 -15.83 42.37 -6.89
C GLY A 227 -16.94 43.39 -7.19
N GLN A 228 -17.76 43.77 -6.22
CA GLN A 228 -18.68 44.90 -6.38
C GLN A 228 -17.91 46.22 -6.59
N LYS A 229 -18.39 47.07 -7.51
CA LYS A 229 -17.86 48.43 -7.69
C LYS A 229 -18.40 49.34 -6.60
N PHE A 230 -17.55 49.71 -5.65
CA PHE A 230 -17.92 50.60 -4.55
C PHE A 230 -17.66 52.05 -4.97
N ASN A 231 -18.67 52.67 -5.59
CA ASN A 231 -18.65 54.04 -6.11
C ASN A 231 -18.36 55.09 -5.01
N GLY A 232 -17.10 55.22 -4.57
CA GLY A 232 -16.64 56.26 -3.63
C GLY A 232 -17.12 56.12 -2.19
N ARG A 233 -17.65 54.97 -1.77
CA ARG A 233 -18.08 54.75 -0.38
C ARG A 233 -16.88 54.49 0.55
N GLN A 234 -16.94 55.00 1.76
CA GLN A 234 -15.93 54.79 2.80
C GLN A 234 -15.84 53.31 3.15
N THR A 235 -14.62 52.76 3.25
CA THR A 235 -14.38 51.33 3.46
C THR A 235 -13.76 51.05 4.83
N VAL A 236 -14.09 49.90 5.40
CA VAL A 236 -13.50 49.36 6.62
C VAL A 236 -12.88 47.98 6.37
N THR A 237 -11.81 47.70 7.11
CA THR A 237 -11.06 46.44 7.05
C THR A 237 -11.58 45.47 8.11
N VAL A 238 -12.05 44.30 7.67
CA VAL A 238 -12.45 43.20 8.55
C VAL A 238 -11.89 41.87 8.02
N PRO A 239 -11.70 40.84 8.87
CA PRO A 239 -11.34 39.50 8.42
C PRO A 239 -12.43 38.89 7.52
N TYR A 240 -12.02 38.24 6.43
CA TYR A 240 -12.94 37.63 5.47
C TYR A 240 -12.69 36.13 5.36
N LEU A 241 -13.74 35.33 5.54
CA LEU A 241 -13.73 33.88 5.44
C LEU A 241 -14.40 33.45 4.13
N ARG A 242 -13.67 32.79 3.22
CA ARG A 242 -14.26 32.25 1.99
C ARG A 242 -14.77 30.84 2.23
N VAL A 243 -15.67 30.40 1.35
CA VAL A 243 -16.11 28.99 1.26
C VAL A 243 -14.91 28.03 1.25
N ALA A 244 -13.83 28.37 0.54
CA ALA A 244 -12.61 27.56 0.48
C ALA A 244 -11.86 27.44 1.82
N ASN A 245 -12.08 28.35 2.77
CA ASN A 245 -11.46 28.30 4.10
C ASN A 245 -12.25 27.41 5.08
N VAL A 246 -13.52 27.10 4.76
CA VAL A 246 -14.37 26.21 5.55
C VAL A 246 -14.29 24.81 4.95
N GLN A 247 -13.20 24.10 5.23
CA GLN A 247 -13.03 22.69 4.89
C GLN A 247 -12.91 21.86 6.17
N LEU A 248 -13.33 20.59 6.10
CA LEU A 248 -13.32 19.58 7.17
C LEU A 248 -11.92 19.19 7.70
N THR A 249 -10.90 20.02 7.49
CA THR A 249 -9.57 19.82 8.04
C THR A 249 -9.25 20.91 9.06
N VAL A 250 -8.78 20.45 10.21
CA VAL A 250 -8.58 21.19 11.45
C VAL A 250 -7.58 22.35 11.25
N ARG A 251 -8.10 23.50 10.81
CA ARG A 251 -7.72 24.90 11.11
C ARG A 251 -8.07 25.79 9.91
N PRO A 252 -9.10 26.63 10.00
CA PRO A 252 -9.30 27.68 9.01
C PRO A 252 -8.13 28.67 9.11
N PHE A 253 -7.28 28.74 8.09
CA PHE A 253 -6.33 29.85 7.94
C PHE A 253 -7.13 31.08 7.51
N LEU A 254 -7.23 32.06 8.39
CA LEU A 254 -7.81 33.38 8.08
C LEU A 254 -6.76 34.18 7.31
N SER A 255 -6.99 34.43 6.02
CA SER A 255 -6.20 35.43 5.27
C SER A 255 -6.79 36.81 5.50
N GLU A 256 -5.97 37.81 5.84
CA GLU A 256 -6.39 39.21 5.95
C GLU A 256 -6.86 39.75 4.58
N VAL A 257 -8.17 40.02 4.43
CA VAL A 257 -8.72 40.76 3.28
C VAL A 257 -9.92 41.60 3.72
N VAL A 258 -9.80 42.91 3.51
CA VAL A 258 -10.73 44.03 3.77
C VAL A 258 -12.15 43.81 3.21
N THR A 259 -13.23 43.82 4.04
CA THR A 259 -14.62 44.04 3.55
C THR A 259 -15.66 44.59 4.56
N LEU A 260 -16.01 45.88 4.42
CA LEU A 260 -17.32 46.58 4.56
C LEU A 260 -18.27 46.39 5.78
N GLY A 261 -18.65 47.54 6.35
CA GLY A 261 -19.92 47.83 7.02
C GLY A 261 -20.53 49.09 6.42
#